data_AF-A0A959EFA4-F1
#
_entry.id   AF-A0A959EFA4-F1
#
_cell.length_a   1.000
_cell.length_b   1.000
_cell.length_c   1.000
_cell.angle_alpha   90.00
_cell.angle_beta   90.00
_cell.angle_gamma   90.00
#
_symmetry.space_group_name_H-M   'P 1'
#
loop_
_entity.id
_entity.type
_entity.pdbx_description
1 polymer ?
#
loop_
_entity_poly.entity_id
_entity_poly.type
_entity_poly.pdbx_seq_one_letter_code
_entity_poly.pdbx_strand_id
1 'polypeptide(L)'
;MNSIFQKRSCLTQREVMQYLNDELSDEQRYDVENHLLDCELCSAAVEGYAQSQNFRTAEEDIQEVVARVNASVKGPARRRLAWINRAAAVALVLVVSYAVFLYWSASQPARLFAAYFEPAPNTYITYRSADSNPNPIPEELKQALGYYNTEAFDLSLPHFKNYLADHPDDPQALLLAANAYLQAGQAEQAV
;
A
#
# COMPACT_ATOMS: atom_id res chain seq x y z
N MET A 1 49.06 14.43 -61.08
CA MET A 1 49.68 15.34 -60.09
C MET A 1 49.60 14.67 -58.73
N ASN A 2 50.73 14.66 -58.05
CA ASN A 2 51.09 13.71 -57.00
C ASN A 2 50.25 13.87 -55.73
N SER A 3 50.04 12.73 -55.08
CA SER A 3 49.40 12.51 -53.78
C SER A 3 50.17 13.19 -52.63
N ILE A 4 50.09 14.52 -52.55
CA ILE A 4 50.77 15.34 -51.52
C ILE A 4 49.92 15.48 -50.23
N PHE A 5 48.66 15.06 -50.25
CA PHE A 5 47.77 15.14 -49.09
C PHE A 5 47.29 13.74 -48.66
N GLN A 6 48.19 12.94 -48.08
CA GLN A 6 47.73 11.84 -47.23
C GLN A 6 47.24 12.44 -45.92
N LYS A 7 45.93 12.70 -45.84
CA LYS A 7 45.25 12.97 -44.56
C LYS A 7 45.38 11.75 -43.67
N ARG A 8 46.48 11.67 -42.92
CA ARG A 8 46.58 10.80 -41.75
C ARG A 8 45.45 11.13 -40.78
N SER A 9 44.96 10.13 -40.06
CA SER A 9 44.09 10.34 -38.90
C SER A 9 44.82 11.21 -37.87
N CYS A 10 44.08 12.01 -37.08
CA CYS A 10 44.63 12.85 -36.03
C CYS A 10 45.53 12.06 -35.07
N LEU A 11 46.47 12.75 -34.41
CA LEU A 11 47.42 12.13 -33.48
C LEU A 11 46.70 11.43 -32.33
N THR A 12 47.20 10.24 -31.98
CA THR A 12 46.76 9.54 -30.77
C THR A 12 47.46 10.11 -29.55
N GLN A 13 46.83 9.97 -28.37
CA GLN A 13 47.43 10.37 -27.09
C GLN A 13 48.82 9.76 -26.87
N ARG A 14 49.03 8.50 -27.28
CA ARG A 14 50.32 7.82 -27.15
C ARG A 14 51.40 8.46 -28.02
N GLU A 15 51.08 8.84 -29.26
CA GLU A 15 52.03 9.50 -30.17
C GLU A 15 52.39 10.91 -29.67
N VAL A 16 51.43 11.65 -29.13
CA VAL A 16 51.69 12.96 -28.49
C VAL A 16 52.65 12.81 -27.31
N MET A 17 52.41 11.82 -26.44
CA MET A 17 53.30 11.56 -25.30
C MET A 17 54.71 11.12 -25.74
N GLN A 18 54.82 10.29 -26.77
CA GLN A 18 56.10 9.86 -27.32
C GLN A 18 56.87 11.02 -27.97
N TYR A 19 56.17 11.91 -28.68
CA TYR A 19 56.74 13.12 -29.24
C TYR A 19 57.28 14.06 -28.14
N LEU A 20 56.51 14.28 -27.06
CA LEU A 20 56.90 15.13 -25.94
C LEU A 20 58.06 14.56 -25.11
N ASN A 21 58.22 13.23 -25.08
CA ASN A 21 59.29 12.54 -24.37
C ASN A 21 60.54 12.26 -25.23
N ASP A 22 60.60 12.78 -26.47
CA ASP A 22 61.67 12.50 -27.45
C ASP A 22 61.89 10.98 -27.74
N GLU A 23 60.82 10.17 -27.69
CA GLU A 23 60.86 8.71 -27.92
C GLU A 23 60.57 8.29 -29.37
N LEU A 24 60.34 9.25 -30.28
CA LEU A 24 60.07 8.99 -31.70
C LEU A 24 61.35 8.92 -32.53
N SER A 25 61.34 8.11 -33.59
CA SER A 25 62.43 8.16 -34.59
C SER A 25 62.36 9.45 -35.42
N ASP A 26 63.46 9.84 -36.06
CA ASP A 26 63.54 11.08 -36.85
C ASP A 26 62.46 11.15 -37.96
N GLU A 27 62.18 10.03 -38.61
CA GLU A 27 61.12 9.93 -39.63
C GLU A 27 59.72 10.14 -39.02
N GLN A 28 59.45 9.53 -37.86
CA GLN A 28 58.18 9.68 -37.16
C GLN A 28 57.98 11.10 -36.59
N ARG A 29 59.07 11.70 -36.11
CA ARG A 29 59.07 13.06 -35.61
C ARG A 29 58.76 14.05 -36.73
N TYR A 30 59.41 13.92 -37.88
CA TYR A 30 59.12 14.72 -39.07
C TYR A 30 57.65 14.63 -39.47
N ASP A 31 57.09 13.42 -39.49
CA ASP A 31 55.69 13.23 -39.83
C ASP A 31 54.76 13.94 -38.84
N VAL A 32 55.03 13.83 -37.52
CA VAL A 32 54.25 14.48 -36.46
C VAL A 32 54.35 16.00 -36.58
N GLU A 33 55.55 16.55 -36.73
CA GLU A 33 55.76 17.99 -36.90
C GLU A 33 55.01 18.51 -38.13
N ASN A 34 55.09 17.80 -39.26
CA ASN A 34 54.36 18.15 -40.47
C ASN A 34 52.83 18.11 -40.26
N HIS A 35 52.32 17.17 -39.45
CA HIS A 35 50.90 17.13 -39.11
C HIS A 35 50.45 18.28 -38.19
N LEU A 36 51.31 18.69 -37.25
CA LEU A 36 51.02 19.80 -36.34
C LEU A 36 50.93 21.15 -37.07
N LEU A 37 51.70 21.32 -38.15
CA LEU A 37 51.61 22.50 -39.02
C LEU A 37 50.25 22.60 -39.73
N ASP A 38 49.64 21.46 -40.05
CA ASP A 38 48.38 21.41 -40.82
C ASP A 38 47.12 21.31 -39.93
N CYS A 39 47.25 21.03 -38.63
CA CYS A 39 46.13 20.73 -37.74
C CYS A 39 46.19 21.52 -36.42
N GLU A 40 45.48 22.65 -36.37
CA GLU A 40 45.37 23.53 -35.19
C GLU A 40 44.89 22.78 -33.93
N LEU A 41 43.94 21.84 -34.08
CA LEU A 41 43.44 21.05 -32.95
C LEU A 41 44.52 20.15 -32.33
N CYS A 42 45.37 19.55 -33.16
CA CYS A 42 46.46 18.70 -32.68
C CYS A 42 47.59 19.54 -32.08
N SER A 43 47.90 20.71 -32.66
CA SER A 43 48.85 21.68 -32.08
C SER A 43 48.40 22.13 -30.69
N ALA A 44 47.15 22.58 -30.54
CA ALA A 44 46.59 22.97 -29.25
C ALA A 44 46.58 21.80 -28.24
N ALA A 45 46.31 20.57 -28.70
CA ALA A 45 46.37 19.39 -27.84
C ALA A 45 47.79 19.12 -27.34
N VAL A 46 48.81 19.14 -28.21
CA VAL A 46 50.22 18.94 -27.83
C VAL A 46 50.67 19.99 -26.82
N GLU A 47 50.31 21.27 -27.02
CA GLU A 47 50.59 22.34 -26.06
C GLU A 47 49.94 22.08 -24.69
N GLY A 48 48.67 21.62 -24.70
CA GLY A 48 47.97 21.23 -23.48
C GLY A 48 48.67 20.09 -22.73
N TYR A 49 49.09 19.04 -23.46
CA TYR A 49 49.83 17.91 -22.89
C TYR A 49 51.21 18.32 -22.37
N ALA A 50 51.92 19.21 -23.06
CA ALA A 50 53.22 19.74 -22.63
C ALA A 50 53.13 20.52 -21.32
N GLN A 51 52.04 21.28 -21.14
CA GLN A 51 51.82 22.06 -19.92
C GLN A 51 51.34 21.20 -18.74
N SER A 52 50.68 20.07 -19.04
CA SER A 52 50.21 19.13 -18.04
C SER A 52 51.21 17.98 -17.82
N GLN A 53 52.34 18.24 -17.15
CA GLN A 53 53.33 17.21 -16.80
C GLN A 53 52.75 16.01 -15.98
N ASN A 54 51.51 16.11 -15.51
CA ASN A 54 50.89 15.17 -14.57
C ASN A 54 49.66 14.42 -15.10
N PHE A 55 49.38 14.35 -16.41
CA PHE A 55 48.21 13.56 -16.86
C PHE A 55 48.33 12.05 -16.59
N ARG A 56 49.54 11.51 -16.37
CA ARG A 56 49.71 10.13 -15.87
C ARG A 56 49.12 9.93 -14.47
N THR A 57 49.06 10.98 -13.63
CA THR A 57 48.47 10.89 -12.28
C THR A 57 46.97 11.17 -12.29
N ALA A 58 46.43 11.79 -13.35
CA ALA A 58 44.99 12.06 -13.46
C ALA A 58 44.16 10.77 -13.47
N GLU A 59 44.65 9.70 -14.10
CA GLU A 59 43.96 8.41 -14.12
C GLU A 59 43.94 7.74 -12.73
N GLU A 60 45.03 7.88 -11.96
CA GLU A 60 45.15 7.37 -10.59
C GLU A 60 44.28 8.19 -9.62
N ASP A 61 44.26 9.52 -9.78
CA ASP A 61 43.41 10.44 -9.01
C ASP A 61 41.92 10.18 -9.27
N ILE A 62 41.52 9.91 -10.52
CA ILE A 62 40.14 9.57 -10.87
C ILE A 62 39.73 8.25 -10.19
N GLN A 63 40.61 7.24 -10.18
CA GLN A 63 40.33 5.98 -9.51
C GLN A 63 40.18 6.15 -7.99
N GLU A 64 40.98 7.01 -7.36
CA GLU A 64 40.84 7.31 -5.94
C GLU A 64 39.51 8.01 -5.63
N VAL A 65 39.11 8.99 -6.44
CA VAL A 65 37.83 9.70 -6.27
C VAL A 65 36.65 8.74 -6.45
N VAL A 66 36.69 7.88 -7.47
CA VAL A 66 35.66 6.85 -7.71
C VAL A 66 35.58 5.87 -6.53
N ALA A 67 36.72 5.47 -5.95
CA ALA A 67 36.75 4.60 -4.78
C ALA A 67 36.14 5.28 -3.53
N ARG A 68 36.47 6.55 -3.28
CA ARG A 68 35.94 7.33 -2.14
C ARG A 68 34.44 7.57 -2.24
N VAL A 69 33.93 7.85 -3.45
CA VAL A 69 32.49 7.99 -3.71
C VAL A 69 31.77 6.66 -3.48
N ASN A 70 32.29 5.55 -4.02
CA ASN A 70 31.69 4.24 -3.86
C ASN A 70 31.69 3.74 -2.40
N ALA A 71 32.75 4.04 -1.64
CA ALA A 71 32.82 3.72 -0.21
C ALA A 71 31.80 4.53 0.61
N SER A 72 31.61 5.81 0.28
CA SER A 72 30.65 6.70 0.96
C SER A 72 29.19 6.32 0.69
N VAL A 73 28.89 5.73 -0.47
CA VAL A 73 27.52 5.28 -0.80
C VAL A 73 27.13 4.01 -0.04
N LYS A 74 28.08 3.17 0.37
CA LYS A 74 27.86 1.87 1.04
C LYS A 74 27.89 1.94 2.58
N GLY A 75 27.62 3.10 3.17
CA GLY A 75 27.62 3.26 4.63
C GLY A 75 26.65 2.31 5.35
N PRO A 76 27.04 1.73 6.50
CA PRO A 76 26.24 0.74 7.24
C PRO A 76 24.88 1.29 7.74
N ALA A 77 24.81 2.60 7.98
CA ALA A 77 23.59 3.28 8.40
C ALA A 77 22.46 3.16 7.37
N ARG A 78 22.77 3.28 6.07
CA ARG A 78 21.78 3.18 4.98
C ARG A 78 21.26 1.76 4.80
N ARG A 79 22.11 0.76 5.06
CA ARG A 79 21.75 -0.67 5.02
C ARG A 79 20.82 -1.07 6.18
N ARG A 80 21.06 -0.51 7.39
CA ARG A 80 20.19 -0.71 8.56
C ARG A 80 18.82 -0.07 8.37
N LEU A 81 18.78 1.16 7.85
CA LEU A 81 17.52 1.86 7.54
C LEU A 81 16.70 1.10 6.49
N ALA A 82 17.35 0.60 5.43
CA ALA A 82 16.67 -0.20 4.40
C ALA A 82 16.08 -1.51 4.95
N TRP A 83 16.73 -2.13 5.94
CA TRP A 83 16.23 -3.35 6.57
C TRP A 83 15.03 -3.08 7.49
N ILE A 84 15.08 -1.99 8.25
CA ILE A 84 13.95 -1.53 9.09
C ILE A 84 12.74 -1.20 8.21
N ASN A 85 12.94 -0.49 7.09
CA ASN A 85 11.85 -0.15 6.16
C ASN A 85 11.22 -1.40 5.53
N ARG A 86 12.02 -2.42 5.20
CA ARG A 86 11.51 -3.71 4.70
C ARG A 86 10.71 -4.46 5.77
N ALA A 87 11.21 -4.51 7.00
CA ALA A 87 10.51 -5.14 8.12
C ALA A 87 9.18 -4.43 8.42
N ALA A 88 9.16 -3.09 8.40
CA ALA A 88 7.96 -2.28 8.60
C ALA A 88 6.90 -2.51 7.50
N ALA A 89 7.32 -2.63 6.24
CA ALA A 89 6.42 -2.91 5.13
C ALA A 89 5.73 -4.29 5.28
N VAL A 90 6.49 -5.32 5.66
CA VAL A 90 5.92 -6.65 5.92
C VAL A 90 4.95 -6.62 7.10
N ALA A 91 5.29 -5.91 8.18
CA ALA A 91 4.41 -5.76 9.33
C ALA A 91 3.10 -5.05 8.95
N LEU A 92 3.15 -3.99 8.14
CA LEU A 92 1.94 -3.31 7.65
C LEU A 92 1.03 -4.23 6.83
N VAL A 93 1.59 -5.02 5.91
CA VAL A 93 0.80 -5.97 5.11
C VAL A 93 0.10 -6.99 6.01
N LEU A 94 0.80 -7.51 7.03
CA LEU A 94 0.21 -8.46 7.98
C LEU A 94 -0.89 -7.82 8.83
N VAL A 95 -0.68 -6.61 9.35
CA VAL A 95 -1.67 -5.88 10.15
C VAL A 95 -2.92 -5.58 9.32
N VAL A 96 -2.76 -5.09 8.09
CA VAL A 96 -3.90 -4.79 7.21
C VAL A 96 -4.67 -6.06 6.87
N SER A 97 -3.97 -7.14 6.52
CA SER A 97 -4.60 -8.43 6.20
C SER A 97 -5.37 -8.98 7.42
N TYR A 98 -4.80 -8.88 8.61
CA TYR A 98 -5.44 -9.29 9.85
C TYR A 98 -6.67 -8.43 10.19
N ALA A 99 -6.58 -7.12 10.02
CA ALA A 99 -7.71 -6.21 10.24
C ALA A 99 -8.88 -6.50 9.28
N VAL A 100 -8.61 -6.77 8.00
CA VAL A 100 -9.64 -7.16 7.02
C VAL A 100 -10.29 -8.49 7.41
N PHE A 101 -9.51 -9.48 7.85
CA PHE A 101 -10.02 -10.75 8.31
C PHE A 101 -10.96 -10.60 9.52
N LEU A 102 -10.55 -9.81 10.52
CA LEU A 102 -11.37 -9.53 11.69
C LEU A 102 -12.66 -8.80 11.31
N TYR A 103 -12.59 -7.83 10.40
CA TYR A 103 -13.76 -7.09 9.93
C TYR A 103 -14.77 -8.01 9.22
N TRP A 104 -14.29 -8.89 8.32
CA TRP A 104 -15.16 -9.86 7.67
C TRP A 104 -15.77 -10.84 8.67
N SER A 105 -14.96 -11.39 9.58
CA SER A 105 -15.43 -12.29 10.64
C SER A 105 -16.51 -11.65 11.50
N ALA A 106 -16.32 -10.41 11.96
CA ALA A 106 -17.29 -9.68 12.76
C ALA A 106 -18.60 -9.40 12.01
N SER A 107 -18.53 -9.18 10.69
CA SER A 107 -19.69 -8.86 9.86
C SER A 107 -20.47 -10.08 9.34
N GLN A 108 -19.89 -11.29 9.37
CA GLN A 108 -20.54 -12.51 8.89
C GLN A 108 -21.83 -12.86 9.67
N PRO A 109 -21.86 -12.86 11.02
CA PRO A 109 -23.06 -13.22 11.78
C PRO A 109 -24.24 -12.31 11.47
N ALA A 110 -24.02 -10.98 11.44
CA ALA A 110 -25.07 -10.01 11.17
C ALA A 110 -25.61 -10.13 9.73
N ARG A 111 -24.73 -10.40 8.75
CA ARG A 111 -25.14 -10.62 7.36
C ARG A 111 -25.93 -11.91 7.17
N LEU A 112 -25.51 -13.00 7.80
CA LEU A 112 -26.22 -14.28 7.77
C LEU A 112 -27.58 -14.16 8.45
N PHE A 113 -27.64 -13.48 9.59
CA PHE A 113 -28.90 -13.19 10.27
C PHE A 113 -29.85 -12.40 9.35
N ALA A 114 -29.40 -11.27 8.78
CA ALA A 114 -30.22 -10.47 7.88
C ALA A 114 -30.67 -11.21 6.61
N ALA A 115 -29.88 -12.17 6.12
CA ALA A 115 -30.21 -12.93 4.91
C ALA A 115 -31.18 -14.09 5.13
N TYR A 116 -31.25 -14.65 6.33
CA TYR A 116 -31.97 -15.90 6.60
C TYR A 116 -32.98 -15.81 7.76
N PHE A 117 -33.01 -14.71 8.51
CA PHE A 117 -33.99 -14.53 9.57
C PHE A 117 -35.33 -14.08 8.99
N GLU A 118 -36.35 -14.90 9.24
CA GLU A 118 -37.75 -14.55 8.97
C GLU A 118 -38.44 -14.27 10.31
N PRO A 119 -39.21 -13.18 10.45
CA PRO A 119 -39.93 -12.89 11.68
C PRO A 119 -40.91 -14.01 11.99
N ALA A 120 -40.92 -14.47 13.24
CA ALA A 120 -41.91 -15.45 13.68
C ALA A 120 -43.33 -14.88 13.46
N PRO A 121 -44.25 -15.66 12.85
CA PRO A 121 -45.63 -15.22 12.73
C PRO A 121 -46.23 -15.07 14.14
N ASN A 122 -47.23 -14.18 14.26
CA ASN A 122 -47.98 -14.06 15.50
C ASN A 122 -48.75 -15.36 15.78
N THR A 123 -48.30 -16.12 16.79
CA THR A 123 -48.91 -17.38 17.22
C THR A 123 -49.78 -17.22 18.47
N TYR A 124 -50.02 -15.99 18.92
CA TYR A 124 -50.79 -15.73 20.14
C TYR A 124 -52.25 -16.15 19.95
N ILE A 125 -52.70 -17.14 20.74
CA ILE A 125 -54.02 -17.75 20.56
C ILE A 125 -55.07 -16.89 21.27
N THR A 126 -55.98 -16.29 20.49
CA THR A 126 -57.15 -15.58 21.02
C THR A 126 -58.40 -16.45 20.84
N TYR A 127 -59.13 -16.77 21.91
CA TYR A 127 -60.45 -17.40 21.80
C TYR A 127 -61.48 -16.37 21.28
N ARG A 128 -62.13 -16.64 20.15
CA ARG A 128 -63.02 -15.69 19.45
C ARG A 128 -64.43 -15.54 20.07
N SER A 129 -64.71 -16.20 21.19
CA SER A 129 -66.03 -16.15 21.83
C SER A 129 -66.02 -15.14 22.98
N ALA A 130 -66.63 -13.98 22.75
CA ALA A 130 -66.68 -12.85 23.69
C ALA A 130 -67.40 -13.18 25.01
N ASP A 131 -68.27 -14.19 25.02
CA ASP A 131 -69.12 -14.52 26.18
C ASP A 131 -68.53 -15.59 27.12
N SER A 132 -67.39 -16.20 26.77
CA SER A 132 -66.82 -17.31 27.53
C SER A 132 -65.30 -17.31 27.57
N ASN A 133 -64.66 -16.13 27.50
CA ASN A 133 -63.22 -16.04 27.70
C ASN A 133 -62.92 -15.75 29.18
N PRO A 134 -62.45 -16.75 29.96
CA PRO A 134 -62.14 -16.57 31.37
C PRO A 134 -60.94 -15.63 31.61
N ASN A 135 -60.13 -15.33 30.59
CA ASN A 135 -59.03 -14.37 30.66
C ASN A 135 -58.95 -13.54 29.37
N PRO A 136 -59.54 -12.33 29.32
CA PRO A 136 -59.37 -11.42 28.20
C PRO A 136 -57.90 -11.02 28.06
N ILE A 137 -57.44 -10.87 26.81
CA ILE A 137 -56.10 -10.38 26.52
C ILE A 137 -55.96 -8.96 27.05
N PRO A 138 -54.96 -8.67 27.89
CA PRO A 138 -54.74 -7.32 28.40
C PRO A 138 -54.54 -6.32 27.26
N GLU A 139 -55.05 -5.09 27.44
CA GLU A 139 -55.05 -4.07 26.40
C GLU A 139 -53.63 -3.74 25.90
N GLU A 140 -52.62 -3.77 26.80
CA GLU A 140 -51.21 -3.59 26.44
C GLU A 140 -50.73 -4.67 25.45
N LEU A 141 -51.03 -5.94 25.72
CA LEU A 141 -50.64 -7.02 24.82
C LEU A 141 -51.38 -6.92 23.48
N LYS A 142 -52.66 -6.53 23.50
CA LYS A 142 -53.44 -6.31 22.28
C LYS A 142 -52.81 -5.22 21.40
N GLN A 143 -52.32 -4.13 22.00
CA GLN A 143 -51.62 -3.07 21.28
C GLN A 143 -50.26 -3.56 20.75
N ALA A 144 -49.49 -4.28 21.57
CA ALA A 144 -48.22 -4.89 21.16
C ALA A 144 -48.40 -5.81 19.93
N LEU A 145 -49.37 -6.73 19.99
CA LEU A 145 -49.70 -7.64 18.90
C LEU A 145 -50.21 -6.88 17.66
N GLY A 146 -50.98 -5.81 17.84
CA GLY A 146 -51.45 -4.95 16.76
C GLY A 146 -50.29 -4.36 15.96
N TYR A 147 -49.34 -3.71 16.63
CA TYR A 147 -48.15 -3.16 15.99
C TYR A 147 -47.22 -4.23 15.43
N TYR A 148 -47.08 -5.37 16.11
CA TYR A 148 -46.31 -6.51 15.62
C TYR A 148 -46.85 -7.04 14.28
N ASN A 149 -48.17 -7.17 14.17
CA ASN A 149 -48.83 -7.65 12.95
C ASN A 149 -48.70 -6.66 11.78
N THR A 150 -48.50 -5.37 12.06
CA THR A 150 -48.24 -4.34 11.04
C THR A 150 -46.75 -4.13 10.79
N GLU A 151 -45.88 -5.01 11.29
CA GLU A 151 -44.41 -4.93 11.19
C GLU A 151 -43.81 -3.65 11.80
N ALA A 152 -44.57 -2.95 12.65
CA ALA A 152 -44.15 -1.74 13.34
C ALA A 152 -43.46 -2.12 14.66
N PHE A 153 -42.33 -2.83 14.56
CA PHE A 153 -41.65 -3.43 15.71
C PHE A 153 -41.19 -2.40 16.76
N ASP A 154 -40.69 -1.24 16.33
CA ASP A 154 -40.30 -0.16 17.25
C ASP A 154 -41.46 0.33 18.12
N LEU A 155 -42.69 0.30 17.58
CA LEU A 155 -43.90 0.69 18.29
C LEU A 155 -44.46 -0.46 19.14
N SER A 156 -44.21 -1.72 18.79
CA SER A 156 -44.69 -2.88 19.56
C SER A 156 -43.87 -3.13 20.84
N LEU A 157 -42.56 -2.86 20.80
CA LEU A 157 -41.63 -3.08 21.91
C LEU A 157 -42.03 -2.44 23.25
N PRO A 158 -42.41 -1.15 23.34
CA PRO A 158 -42.82 -0.57 24.62
C PRO A 158 -44.05 -1.27 25.22
N HIS A 159 -45.00 -1.70 24.39
CA HIS A 159 -46.19 -2.42 24.84
C HIS A 159 -45.86 -3.84 25.30
N PHE A 160 -44.99 -4.56 24.58
CA PHE A 160 -44.48 -5.85 25.05
C PHE A 160 -43.73 -5.72 26.38
N LYS A 161 -42.87 -4.71 26.53
CA LYS A 161 -42.12 -4.46 27.75
C LYS A 161 -43.05 -4.18 28.94
N ASN A 162 -44.07 -3.36 28.75
CA ASN A 162 -45.06 -3.06 29.80
C ASN A 162 -45.84 -4.32 30.18
N TYR A 163 -46.31 -5.09 29.21
CA TYR A 163 -47.02 -6.35 29.48
C TYR A 163 -46.15 -7.36 30.23
N LEU A 164 -44.91 -7.57 29.79
CA LEU A 164 -43.99 -8.55 30.38
C LEU A 164 -43.46 -8.13 31.76
N ALA A 165 -43.59 -6.85 32.14
CA ALA A 165 -43.28 -6.41 33.50
C ALA A 165 -44.24 -7.03 34.53
N ASP A 166 -45.51 -7.18 34.15
CA ASP A 166 -46.55 -7.78 35.00
C ASP A 166 -46.74 -9.28 34.74
N HIS A 167 -46.34 -9.76 33.54
CA HIS A 167 -46.47 -11.15 33.09
C HIS A 167 -45.13 -11.73 32.61
N PRO A 168 -44.11 -11.84 33.48
CA PRO A 168 -42.78 -12.32 33.08
C PRO A 168 -42.77 -13.79 32.62
N ASP A 169 -43.78 -14.57 33.01
CA ASP A 169 -43.88 -16.01 32.72
C ASP A 169 -44.75 -16.33 31.48
N ASP A 170 -45.07 -15.36 30.61
CA ASP A 170 -45.77 -15.61 29.34
C ASP A 170 -44.77 -15.93 28.21
N PRO A 171 -44.57 -17.22 27.86
CA PRO A 171 -43.56 -17.62 26.89
C PRO A 171 -43.90 -17.16 25.46
N GLN A 172 -45.18 -16.97 25.13
CA GLN A 172 -45.59 -16.52 23.80
C GLN A 172 -45.31 -15.03 23.63
N ALA A 173 -45.63 -14.23 24.63
CA ALA A 173 -45.31 -12.80 24.63
C ALA A 173 -43.78 -12.57 24.67
N LEU A 174 -43.04 -13.37 25.45
CA LEU A 174 -41.57 -13.32 25.46
C LEU A 174 -40.98 -13.63 24.09
N LEU A 175 -41.45 -14.68 23.42
CA LEU A 175 -40.97 -15.05 22.09
C LEU A 175 -41.24 -13.95 21.06
N LEU A 176 -42.45 -13.37 21.06
CA LEU A 176 -42.82 -12.30 20.14
C LEU A 176 -42.06 -11.00 20.43
N ALA A 177 -41.86 -10.65 21.70
CA ALA A 177 -41.04 -9.52 22.11
C ALA A 177 -39.57 -9.71 21.66
N ALA A 178 -39.00 -10.90 21.85
CA ALA A 178 -37.65 -11.22 21.38
C ALA A 178 -37.53 -11.09 19.86
N ASN A 179 -38.53 -11.58 19.10
CA ASN A 179 -38.56 -11.39 17.64
C ASN A 179 -38.66 -9.91 17.25
N ALA A 180 -39.46 -9.11 17.96
CA ALA A 180 -39.56 -7.68 17.74
C ALA A 180 -38.22 -6.96 18.02
N TYR A 181 -37.51 -7.33 19.09
CA TYR A 181 -36.18 -6.79 19.40
C TYR A 181 -35.16 -7.14 18.32
N LEU A 182 -35.19 -8.38 17.80
CA LEU A 182 -34.33 -8.79 16.69
C LEU A 182 -34.61 -7.99 15.41
N GLN A 183 -35.88 -7.73 15.09
CA GLN A 183 -36.27 -6.93 13.91
C GLN A 183 -35.93 -5.44 14.07
N ALA A 184 -36.03 -4.89 15.27
CA ALA A 184 -35.63 -3.52 15.60
C ALA A 184 -34.09 -3.33 15.66
N GLY A 185 -33.30 -4.37 15.38
CA GLY A 185 -31.83 -4.32 15.46
C GLY A 185 -31.28 -4.31 16.89
N GLN A 186 -32.09 -4.63 17.89
CA GLN A 186 -31.78 -4.63 19.32
C GLN A 186 -31.54 -6.05 19.83
N ALA A 187 -30.68 -6.82 19.14
CA ALA A 187 -30.48 -8.24 19.43
C ALA A 187 -30.00 -8.56 20.86
N GLU A 188 -29.30 -7.63 21.52
CA GLU A 188 -28.87 -7.79 22.91
C GLU A 188 -30.04 -7.85 23.90
N GLN A 189 -31.17 -7.24 23.57
CA GLN A 189 -32.37 -7.23 24.43
C GLN A 189 -33.32 -8.40 24.14
N ALA A 190 -33.00 -9.21 23.12
CA ALA A 190 -33.79 -10.38 22.73
C ALA A 190 -33.41 -11.68 23.49
N VAL A 191 -32.36 -11.63 24.32
CA VAL A 191 -31.81 -12.75 25.12
C VAL A 191 -32.12 -12.56 26.59
#